data_AF-A0A2A3MPY3-F1
#
_entry.id   AF-A0A2A3MPY3-F1
#
_cell.length_a   1.000
_cell.length_b   1.000
_cell.length_c   1.000
_cell.angle_alpha   90.00
_cell.angle_beta   90.00
_cell.angle_gamma   90.00
#
_symmetry.space_group_name_H-M   'P 1'
#
loop_
_entity.id
_entity.type
_entity.pdbx_description
1 polymer ?
#
loop_
_entity_poly.entity_id
_entity_poly.type
_entity_poly.pdbx_seq_one_letter_code
_entity_poly.pdbx_strand_id
1 'polypeptide(L)'
;MADRVSAHIMIGGVRPRPQYSVLVQAIGNDNAAVDWDGAPFDPAYLPVNDPLTLMDHEVANGCFGRIEESCRRLGLHYVRWSGGYAGTFPSVRVIYRGHGEPRHYLTTEDDQQLFSIERIRELGGIAAIETDYQLARQNPPPLVLVDEEPNDEAMMELVHG
;
A
#
# COMPACT_ATOMS: atom_id res chain seq x y z
N MET A 1 22.22 6.97 -10.97
CA MET A 1 21.87 6.36 -9.68
C MET A 1 20.46 6.80 -9.36
N ALA A 2 19.64 5.91 -8.80
CA ALA A 2 18.32 6.32 -8.29
C ALA A 2 18.49 6.87 -6.87
N ASP A 3 17.71 7.88 -6.52
CA ASP A 3 17.65 8.39 -5.16
C ASP A 3 16.94 7.35 -4.27
N ARG A 4 17.52 7.05 -3.11
CA ARG A 4 17.04 6.00 -2.20
C ARG A 4 16.55 6.61 -0.90
N VAL A 5 15.44 6.08 -0.40
CA VAL A 5 14.77 6.56 0.81
C VAL A 5 14.17 5.39 1.56
N SER A 6 13.93 5.57 2.85
CA SER A 6 13.10 4.67 3.64
C SER A 6 11.67 4.67 3.10
N ALA A 7 11.11 3.48 2.93
CA ALA A 7 9.71 3.32 2.58
C ALA A 7 9.13 2.07 3.23
N HIS A 8 7.83 2.09 3.49
CA HIS A 8 7.08 0.92 3.89
C HIS A 8 5.82 0.77 3.04
N ILE A 9 5.36 -0.46 2.86
CA ILE A 9 4.15 -0.79 2.13
C ILE A 9 3.33 -1.81 2.92
N MET A 10 2.05 -1.49 3.08
CA MET A 10 1.03 -2.39 3.61
C MET A 10 0.25 -2.97 2.44
N ILE A 11 0.01 -4.27 2.43
CA ILE A 11 -0.65 -5.00 1.34
C ILE A 11 -1.80 -5.81 1.92
N GLY A 12 -2.95 -5.76 1.27
CA GLY A 12 -4.18 -6.35 1.77
C GLY A 12 -5.15 -6.81 0.70
N GLY A 13 -6.14 -7.59 1.12
CA GLY A 13 -7.19 -8.12 0.26
C GLY A 13 -7.20 -9.65 0.21
N VAL A 14 -8.22 -10.19 -0.45
CA VAL A 14 -8.44 -11.64 -0.54
C VAL A 14 -7.94 -12.16 -1.87
N ARG A 15 -7.08 -13.18 -1.87
CA ARG A 15 -6.60 -13.82 -3.12
C ARG A 15 -6.53 -15.34 -3.06
N PRO A 16 -6.71 -16.01 -4.20
CA PRO A 16 -6.44 -17.44 -4.29
C PRO A 16 -4.98 -17.77 -3.94
N ARG A 17 -4.76 -18.79 -3.12
CA ARG A 17 -3.41 -19.28 -2.75
C ARG A 17 -2.48 -19.48 -3.96
N PRO A 18 -2.90 -20.02 -5.11
CA PRO A 18 -1.99 -20.20 -6.25
C PRO A 18 -1.37 -18.89 -6.75
N GLN A 19 -2.10 -17.78 -6.66
CA GLN A 19 -1.64 -16.46 -7.10
C GLN A 19 -0.66 -15.81 -6.12
N TYR A 20 -0.57 -16.29 -4.88
CA TYR A 20 0.32 -15.74 -3.86
C TYR A 20 1.80 -15.84 -4.24
N SER A 21 2.19 -16.90 -4.95
CA SER A 21 3.55 -17.09 -5.47
C SER A 21 4.06 -15.91 -6.31
N VAL A 22 3.15 -15.24 -7.03
CA VAL A 22 3.44 -14.05 -7.83
C VAL A 22 3.83 -12.86 -6.94
N LEU A 23 3.11 -12.66 -5.84
CA LEU A 23 3.43 -11.63 -4.86
C LEU A 23 4.76 -11.93 -4.16
N VAL A 24 4.99 -13.19 -3.76
CA VAL A 24 6.25 -13.63 -3.14
C VAL A 24 7.45 -13.32 -4.03
N GLN A 25 7.36 -13.63 -5.32
CA GLN A 25 8.43 -13.31 -6.27
C GLN A 25 8.67 -11.81 -6.37
N ALA A 26 7.61 -11.00 -6.35
CA ALA A 26 7.72 -9.54 -6.39
C ALA A 26 8.42 -8.98 -5.15
N ILE A 27 8.07 -9.50 -3.96
CA ILE A 27 8.71 -9.12 -2.69
C ILE A 27 10.20 -9.45 -2.73
N GLY A 28 10.57 -10.63 -3.23
CA GLY A 28 11.98 -11.02 -3.38
C GLY A 28 12.76 -10.14 -4.36
N ASN A 29 12.12 -9.65 -5.43
CA ASN A 29 12.78 -8.76 -6.39
C ASN A 29 13.01 -7.34 -5.84
N ASP A 30 12.09 -6.83 -5.03
CA ASP A 30 12.24 -5.54 -4.37
C ASP A 30 13.02 -5.64 -3.04
N ASN A 31 13.34 -6.86 -2.58
CA ASN A 31 14.13 -7.16 -1.38
C ASN A 31 13.55 -6.54 -0.08
N ALA A 32 12.22 -6.47 0.03
CA ALA A 32 11.57 -5.87 1.19
C ALA A 32 11.53 -6.83 2.40
N ALA A 33 11.73 -6.29 3.60
CA ALA A 33 11.74 -7.02 4.86
C ALA A 33 10.46 -6.76 5.68
N VAL A 34 10.18 -7.59 6.69
CA VAL A 34 9.02 -7.41 7.58
C VAL A 34 9.26 -6.41 8.71
N ASP A 35 10.51 -5.99 8.90
CA ASP A 35 10.94 -4.98 9.87
C ASP A 35 12.18 -4.23 9.33
N TRP A 36 12.42 -2.99 9.77
CA TRP A 36 13.35 -2.02 9.16
C TRP A 36 14.79 -2.52 9.10
N ASP A 37 15.20 -3.27 10.13
CA ASP A 37 16.50 -3.94 10.24
C ASP A 37 16.31 -5.44 10.51
N GLY A 38 15.16 -5.98 10.11
CA GLY A 38 14.70 -7.31 10.48
C GLY A 38 15.11 -8.42 9.53
N ALA A 39 14.52 -9.59 9.78
CA ALA A 39 14.66 -10.72 8.89
C ALA A 39 13.98 -10.44 7.53
N PRO A 40 14.50 -11.02 6.44
CA PRO A 40 13.79 -11.05 5.16
C PRO A 40 12.39 -11.64 5.33
N PHE A 41 11.48 -11.23 4.46
CA PHE A 41 10.14 -11.80 4.40
C PHE A 41 10.18 -13.31 4.18
N ASP A 42 9.51 -14.06 5.06
CA ASP A 42 9.25 -15.48 4.89
C ASP A 42 7.81 -15.71 4.40
N PRO A 43 7.62 -16.24 3.18
CA PRO A 43 6.29 -16.50 2.60
C PRO A 43 5.39 -17.40 3.44
N ALA A 44 5.95 -18.22 4.33
CA ALA A 44 5.19 -19.11 5.21
C ALA A 44 4.52 -18.39 6.39
N TYR A 45 4.97 -17.17 6.73
CA TYR A 45 4.47 -16.41 7.87
C TYR A 45 3.74 -15.15 7.39
N LEU A 46 2.42 -15.29 7.24
CA LEU A 46 1.53 -14.17 7.03
C LEU A 46 0.96 -13.66 8.36
N PRO A 47 0.73 -12.34 8.49
CA PRO A 47 0.06 -11.80 9.66
C PRO A 47 -1.39 -12.30 9.74
N VAL A 48 -1.89 -12.48 10.97
CA VAL A 48 -3.24 -12.98 11.23
C VAL A 48 -4.19 -11.80 11.36
N ASN A 49 -5.20 -11.70 10.49
CA ASN A 49 -6.20 -10.64 10.47
C ASN A 49 -5.65 -9.22 10.30
N ASP A 50 -4.44 -9.09 9.76
CA ASP A 50 -3.79 -7.81 9.48
C ASP A 50 -3.25 -7.77 8.03
N PRO A 51 -3.03 -6.58 7.46
CA PRO A 51 -2.32 -6.45 6.20
C PRO A 51 -0.85 -6.87 6.34
N LEU A 52 -0.25 -7.35 5.26
CA LEU A 52 1.17 -7.61 5.19
C LEU A 52 1.94 -6.29 5.12
N THR A 53 2.74 -6.00 6.14
CA THR A 53 3.62 -4.83 6.17
C THR A 53 5.03 -5.22 5.78
N LEU A 54 5.61 -4.47 4.85
CA LEU A 54 6.98 -4.63 4.37
C LEU A 54 7.68 -3.28 4.36
N MET A 55 9.00 -3.27 4.53
CA MET A 55 9.80 -2.05 4.62
C MET A 55 11.24 -2.27 4.19
N ASP A 56 11.90 -1.17 3.79
CA ASP A 56 13.32 -1.12 3.44
C ASP A 56 13.80 0.34 3.53
N HIS A 57 15.05 0.53 3.96
CA HIS A 57 15.74 1.83 4.03
C HIS A 57 16.24 2.32 2.67
N GLU A 58 16.43 1.41 1.72
CA GLU A 58 17.15 1.69 0.47
C GLU A 58 16.24 1.60 -0.77
N VAL A 59 15.00 2.07 -0.67
CA VAL A 59 14.02 1.94 -1.75
C VAL A 59 14.25 2.98 -2.85
N ALA A 60 14.57 2.50 -4.05
CA ALA A 60 14.83 3.34 -5.21
C ALA A 60 13.57 4.14 -5.63
N ASN A 61 13.73 5.46 -5.70
CA ASN A 61 12.66 6.44 -5.94
C ASN A 61 11.49 6.33 -4.95
N GLY A 62 11.70 5.72 -3.77
CA GLY A 62 10.68 5.47 -2.77
C GLY A 62 9.58 4.49 -3.19
N CYS A 63 9.74 3.75 -4.28
CA CYS A 63 8.72 2.85 -4.83
C CYS A 63 9.15 1.38 -4.78
N PHE A 64 8.25 0.51 -4.30
CA PHE A 64 8.41 -0.94 -4.40
C PHE A 64 7.86 -1.40 -5.76
N GLY A 65 8.64 -1.14 -6.82
CA GLY A 65 8.14 -1.23 -8.19
C GLY A 65 7.52 -2.59 -8.56
N ARG A 66 8.12 -3.70 -8.13
CA ARG A 66 7.61 -5.06 -8.45
C ARG A 66 6.44 -5.44 -7.58
N ILE A 67 6.46 -5.06 -6.31
CA ILE A 67 5.36 -5.29 -5.38
C ILE A 67 4.13 -4.50 -5.84
N GLU A 68 4.26 -3.20 -6.15
CA GLU A 68 3.16 -2.35 -6.61
C GLU A 68 2.60 -2.80 -7.96
N GLU A 69 3.46 -3.20 -8.91
CA GLU A 69 3.03 -3.82 -10.18
C GLU A 69 2.23 -5.11 -9.94
N SER A 70 2.71 -5.97 -9.04
CA SER A 70 2.03 -7.22 -8.72
C SER A 70 0.72 -6.99 -7.99
N CYS A 71 0.64 -6.02 -7.09
CA CYS A 71 -0.62 -5.66 -6.44
C CYS A 71 -1.64 -5.15 -7.45
N ARG A 72 -1.24 -4.32 -8.43
CA ARG A 72 -2.13 -3.86 -9.50
C ARG A 72 -2.62 -5.01 -10.37
N ARG A 73 -1.71 -5.90 -10.80
CA ARG A 73 -2.05 -7.08 -11.60
C ARG A 73 -3.00 -8.03 -10.87
N LEU A 74 -2.76 -8.24 -9.58
CA LEU A 74 -3.59 -9.11 -8.75
C LEU A 74 -4.82 -8.37 -8.21
N GLY A 75 -4.97 -7.06 -8.38
CA GLY A 75 -6.02 -6.27 -7.73
C GLY A 75 -5.96 -6.29 -6.19
N LEU A 76 -4.78 -6.46 -5.59
CA LEU A 76 -4.59 -6.31 -4.15
C LEU A 76 -4.59 -4.84 -3.77
N HIS A 77 -5.08 -4.52 -2.58
CA HIS A 77 -4.98 -3.19 -2.02
C HIS A 77 -3.55 -2.97 -1.53
N TYR A 78 -3.03 -1.76 -1.70
CA TYR A 78 -1.81 -1.37 -1.02
C TYR A 78 -1.85 0.07 -0.54
N VAL A 79 -1.09 0.31 0.52
CA VAL A 79 -0.76 1.64 1.01
C VAL A 79 0.75 1.68 1.16
N ARG A 80 1.40 2.58 0.43
CA ARG A 80 2.83 2.83 0.57
C ARG A 80 3.06 4.20 1.17
N TRP A 81 3.99 4.31 2.10
CA TRP A 81 4.61 5.59 2.44
C TRP A 81 6.08 5.54 2.05
N SER A 82 6.61 6.67 1.57
CA SER A 82 8.04 6.86 1.39
C SER A 82 8.47 8.21 1.92
N GLY A 83 9.66 8.25 2.51
CA GLY A 83 10.35 9.49 2.84
C GLY A 83 10.64 10.34 1.59
N GLY A 84 10.91 11.61 1.81
CA GLY A 84 11.32 12.53 0.73
C GLY A 84 12.81 12.42 0.44
N TYR A 85 13.20 12.75 -0.79
CA TYR A 85 14.58 13.02 -1.13
C TYR A 85 14.71 14.49 -1.55
N ALA A 86 15.47 15.26 -0.76
CA ALA A 86 15.57 16.70 -0.92
C ALA A 86 16.04 17.09 -2.32
N GLY A 87 15.23 17.92 -3.00
CA GLY A 87 15.51 18.38 -4.37
C GLY A 87 15.02 17.44 -5.48
N THR A 88 14.52 16.24 -5.16
CA THR A 88 14.02 15.28 -6.16
C THR A 88 12.52 15.05 -6.01
N PHE A 89 12.06 14.52 -4.87
CA PHE A 89 10.65 14.23 -4.63
C PHE A 89 10.30 14.38 -3.14
N PRO A 90 9.05 14.80 -2.82
CA PRO A 90 8.61 14.94 -1.43
C PRO A 90 8.31 13.58 -0.80
N SER A 91 8.15 13.54 0.52
CA SER A 91 7.53 12.41 1.18
C SER A 91 6.08 12.27 0.72
N VAL A 92 5.68 11.04 0.44
CA VAL A 92 4.37 10.73 -0.12
C VAL A 92 3.77 9.46 0.47
N ARG A 93 2.45 9.50 0.64
CA ARG A 93 1.62 8.33 0.87
C ARG A 93 0.82 8.02 -0.39
N VAL A 94 0.85 6.77 -0.82
CA VAL A 94 0.19 6.27 -2.03
C VAL A 94 -0.79 5.18 -1.66
N ILE A 95 -2.04 5.31 -2.11
CA ILE A 95 -3.14 4.39 -1.80
C ILE A 95 -3.71 3.82 -3.08
N TYR A 96 -3.69 2.50 -3.20
CA TYR A 96 -4.34 1.75 -4.26
C TYR A 96 -5.40 0.83 -3.68
N ARG A 97 -6.62 0.89 -4.21
CA ARG A 97 -7.80 0.19 -3.67
C ARG A 97 -8.12 -1.10 -4.44
N GLY A 98 -7.10 -1.74 -5.01
CA GLY A 98 -7.27 -2.94 -5.83
C GLY A 98 -7.77 -2.68 -7.26
N HIS A 99 -8.12 -1.44 -7.61
CA HIS A 99 -8.56 -1.04 -8.95
C HIS A 99 -8.27 0.43 -9.23
N GLY A 100 -8.31 0.82 -10.50
CA GLY A 100 -8.12 2.20 -10.96
C GLY A 100 -6.67 2.67 -10.82
N GLU A 101 -6.49 3.99 -10.72
CA GLU A 101 -5.17 4.58 -10.50
C GLU A 101 -4.90 4.80 -9.00
N PRO A 102 -3.65 4.60 -8.53
CA PRO A 102 -3.26 4.96 -7.17
C PRO A 102 -3.47 6.45 -6.88
N ARG A 103 -3.88 6.77 -5.65
CA ARG A 103 -3.99 8.15 -5.16
C ARG A 103 -2.75 8.53 -4.38
N HIS A 104 -2.25 9.74 -4.60
CA HIS A 104 -1.05 10.26 -3.97
C HIS A 104 -1.40 11.40 -3.01
N TYR A 105 -0.86 11.36 -1.80
CA TYR A 105 -1.00 12.39 -0.78
C TYR A 105 0.39 12.84 -0.34
N LEU A 106 0.60 14.16 -0.31
CA LEU A 106 1.84 14.72 0.25
C LEU A 106 1.84 14.49 1.76
N THR A 107 3.01 14.13 2.29
CA THR A 107 3.19 13.89 3.72
C THR A 107 4.44 14.57 4.25
N THR A 108 4.51 14.71 5.58
CA THR A 108 5.78 14.89 6.29
C THR A 108 6.56 13.56 6.34
N GLU A 109 7.78 13.62 6.84
CA GLU A 109 8.59 12.42 7.13
C GLU A 109 7.94 11.51 8.20
N ASP A 110 6.99 12.03 8.99
CA ASP A 110 6.25 11.27 10.02
C ASP A 110 4.87 10.78 9.52
N ASP A 111 4.69 10.65 8.19
CA ASP A 111 3.43 10.25 7.53
C ASP A 111 2.22 11.13 7.92
N GLN A 112 2.45 12.42 8.21
CA GLN A 112 1.37 13.39 8.44
C GLN A 112 0.99 14.06 7.13
N GLN A 113 -0.30 14.01 6.76
CA GLN A 113 -0.77 14.58 5.50
C GLN A 113 -0.59 16.10 5.46
N LEU A 114 -0.06 16.58 4.34
CA LEU A 114 0.10 17.98 4.01
C LEU A 114 -0.95 18.41 2.99
N PHE A 115 -1.53 19.59 3.22
CA PHE A 115 -2.42 20.25 2.28
C PHE A 115 -1.79 21.55 1.82
N SER A 116 -1.63 21.70 0.49
CA SER A 116 -1.28 23.00 -0.08
C SER A 116 -2.47 23.96 -0.01
N ILE A 117 -2.19 25.27 -0.10
CA ILE A 117 -3.26 26.28 -0.15
C ILE A 117 -4.15 26.06 -1.38
N GLU A 118 -3.56 25.63 -2.50
CA GLU A 118 -4.28 25.29 -3.73
C GLU A 118 -5.24 24.12 -3.47
N ARG A 119 -4.77 23.04 -2.84
CA ARG A 119 -5.59 21.88 -2.51
C ARG A 119 -6.72 22.22 -1.54
N ILE A 120 -6.46 23.06 -0.54
CA ILE A 120 -7.48 23.56 0.40
C ILE A 120 -8.57 24.32 -0.35
N ARG A 121 -8.17 25.18 -1.31
CA ARG A 121 -9.12 25.95 -2.14
C ARG A 121 -9.94 25.04 -3.07
N GLU A 122 -9.32 24.01 -3.65
CA GLU A 122 -10.02 23.02 -4.48
C GLU A 122 -11.06 22.21 -3.69
N LEU A 123 -10.72 21.81 -2.45
CA LEU A 123 -11.62 21.06 -1.58
C LEU A 123 -12.80 21.92 -1.10
N GLY A 124 -12.62 23.24 -1.01
CA GLY A 124 -13.71 24.21 -0.84
C GLY A 124 -14.34 24.27 0.54
N GLY A 125 -13.88 23.48 1.52
CA GLY A 125 -14.36 23.55 2.89
C GLY A 125 -13.75 22.52 3.84
N ILE A 126 -13.90 22.75 5.14
CA ILE A 126 -13.35 21.87 6.19
C ILE A 126 -13.88 20.44 6.10
N ALA A 127 -15.18 20.25 5.88
CA ALA A 127 -15.76 18.90 5.76
C ALA A 127 -15.16 18.08 4.60
N ALA A 128 -14.82 18.74 3.48
CA ALA A 128 -14.17 18.09 2.36
C ALA A 128 -12.69 17.76 2.67
N ILE A 129 -12.00 18.63 3.40
CA ILE A 129 -10.63 18.40 3.89
C ILE A 129 -10.59 17.23 4.87
N GLU A 130 -11.53 17.17 5.81
CA GLU A 130 -11.66 16.05 6.75
C GLU A 130 -11.95 14.75 6.00
N THR A 131 -12.82 14.78 4.98
CA THR A 131 -13.10 13.61 4.15
C THR A 131 -11.85 13.15 3.39
N ASP A 132 -11.13 14.06 2.74
CA ASP A 132 -9.88 13.76 2.04
C ASP A 132 -8.83 13.19 3.01
N TYR A 133 -8.73 13.76 4.21
CA TYR A 133 -7.87 13.27 5.27
C TYR A 133 -8.21 11.84 5.69
N GLN A 134 -9.49 11.54 5.92
CA GLN A 134 -9.92 10.18 6.27
C GLN A 134 -9.61 9.18 5.14
N LEU A 135 -9.77 9.58 3.88
CA LEU A 135 -9.42 8.72 2.73
C LEU A 135 -7.91 8.43 2.69
N ALA A 136 -7.07 9.42 3.04
CA ALA A 136 -5.62 9.25 3.11
C ALA A 136 -5.18 8.36 4.30
N ARG A 137 -5.95 8.29 5.39
CA ARG A 137 -5.60 7.48 6.57
C ARG A 137 -6.09 6.03 6.53
N GLN A 138 -6.82 5.64 5.49
CA GLN A 138 -7.25 4.26 5.32
C GLN A 138 -6.04 3.34 5.06
N ASN A 139 -6.00 2.22 5.80
CA ASN A 139 -5.08 1.13 5.55
C ASN A 139 -5.79 0.02 4.74
N PRO A 140 -5.04 -0.88 4.08
CA PRO A 140 -5.62 -2.02 3.39
C PRO A 140 -6.36 -2.94 4.37
N PRO A 141 -7.35 -3.72 3.89
CA PRO A 141 -7.91 -4.81 4.67
C PRO A 141 -6.86 -5.90 4.93
N PRO A 142 -7.14 -6.90 5.78
CA PRO A 142 -6.24 -8.03 5.99
C PRO A 142 -5.84 -8.74 4.69
N LEU A 143 -4.63 -9.28 4.62
CA LEU A 143 -4.22 -10.15 3.52
C LEU A 143 -4.70 -11.58 3.82
N VAL A 144 -5.64 -12.08 3.01
CA VAL A 144 -6.24 -13.41 3.21
C VAL A 144 -6.04 -14.26 1.98
N LEU A 145 -5.52 -15.47 2.17
CA LEU A 145 -5.38 -16.46 1.12
C LEU A 145 -6.51 -17.50 1.21
N VAL A 146 -7.23 -17.68 0.11
CA VAL A 146 -8.33 -18.65 -0.02
C VAL A 146 -7.96 -19.77 -1.00
N ASP A 147 -8.53 -20.96 -0.82
CA ASP A 147 -8.21 -22.12 -1.65
C ASP A 147 -8.96 -22.14 -3.00
N GLU A 148 -10.06 -21.40 -3.12
CA GLU A 148 -10.88 -21.25 -4.34
C GLU A 148 -10.95 -19.79 -4.81
N GLU A 149 -11.17 -19.56 -6.11
CA GLU A 149 -11.57 -18.22 -6.57
C GLU A 149 -12.91 -17.87 -5.92
N PRO A 150 -13.05 -16.73 -5.23
CA PRO A 150 -14.32 -16.35 -4.67
C PRO A 150 -15.33 -16.22 -5.81
N ASN A 151 -16.33 -17.10 -5.83
CA ASN A 151 -17.47 -16.98 -6.73
C ASN A 151 -18.21 -15.68 -6.35
N ASP A 152 -18.44 -14.78 -7.31
CA ASP A 152 -19.05 -13.45 -7.08
C ASP A 152 -20.40 -13.51 -6.33
N GLU A 153 -21.08 -14.66 -6.35
CA GLU A 153 -22.33 -14.89 -5.62
C GLU A 153 -22.17 -14.94 -4.09
N ALA A 154 -21.02 -15.39 -3.56
CA ALA A 154 -20.81 -15.51 -2.11
C ALA A 154 -20.55 -14.16 -1.42
N MET A 155 -20.14 -13.14 -2.17
CA MET A 155 -19.87 -11.79 -1.63
C MET A 155 -21.14 -10.95 -1.45
N MET A 156 -22.26 -11.32 -2.10
CA MET A 156 -23.55 -10.65 -1.90
C MET A 156 -24.30 -11.13 -0.65
N GLU A 157 -24.07 -12.35 -0.17
CA GLU A 157 -24.76 -12.88 1.03
C GLU A 157 -24.20 -12.34 2.36
N LEU A 158 -22.97 -11.79 2.38
CA LEU A 158 -22.40 -11.18 3.59
C LEU A 158 -22.84 -9.72 3.81
N VAL A 159 -23.55 -9.11 2.86
CA VAL A 159 -24.03 -7.71 2.93
C VAL A 159 -25.49 -7.61 3.41
N HIS A 160 -26.21 -8.73 3.49
CA HIS A 160 -27.64 -8.76 3.89
C HIS A 160 -27.98 -9.71 5.05
N GLY A 161 -26.99 -10.08 5.87
CA GLY A 161 -27.19 -10.78 7.15
C GLY A 161 -27.23 -9.84 8.35
#